data_AF-A0A660SM54-F1
#
_entry.id   AF-A0A660SM54-F1
#
_cell.length_a   1.000
_cell.length_b   1.000
_cell.length_c   1.000
_cell.angle_alpha   90.00
_cell.angle_beta   90.00
_cell.angle_gamma   90.00
#
_symmetry.space_group_name_H-M   'P 1'
#
loop_
_entity.id
_entity.type
_entity.pdbx_description
1 polymer ?
#
loop_
_entity_poly.entity_id
_entity_poly.type
_entity_poly.pdbx_seq_one_letter_code
_entity_poly.pdbx_strand_id
1 'polypeptide(L)'
;NPERTHLLLVEHRKLGIWVQPGGHADGEVHLEGVARREVEEETGVSEVKSAPGILDLDIHAIPARKDEGAHDHYDVRFLFTADPAHPLRISHESTDLKWLPVKNLGDYTREESMFRMLRKAGALSSQAASTL
;
A
#
# COMPACT_ATOMS: atom_id res chain seq x y z
N ASN A 1 6.21 8.53 -3.99
CA ASN A 1 6.81 9.86 -3.73
C ASN A 1 5.84 10.96 -4.17
N PRO A 2 6.07 12.26 -3.85
CA PRO A 2 5.14 13.34 -4.19
C PRO A 2 4.85 13.46 -5.70
N GLU A 3 5.88 13.28 -6.53
CA GLU A 3 5.76 13.30 -8.00
C GLU A 3 5.06 12.07 -8.60
N ARG A 4 4.69 11.09 -7.76
CA ARG A 4 4.04 9.82 -8.16
C ARG A 4 4.80 9.04 -9.25
N THR A 5 6.12 9.19 -9.27
CA THR A 5 7.02 8.45 -10.16
C THR A 5 7.54 7.16 -9.53
N HIS A 6 7.47 7.04 -8.20
CA HIS A 6 7.93 5.89 -7.42
C HIS A 6 6.89 5.44 -6.38
N LEU A 7 6.78 4.13 -6.20
CA LEU A 7 5.98 3.44 -5.19
C LEU A 7 6.90 2.85 -4.13
N LEU A 8 6.55 3.00 -2.85
CA LEU A 8 7.21 2.24 -1.79
C LEU A 8 6.50 0.90 -1.64
N LEU A 9 7.20 -0.20 -1.92
CA LEU A 9 6.69 -1.56 -1.76
C LEU A 9 7.55 -2.33 -0.75
N VAL A 10 6.92 -3.31 -0.10
CA VAL A 10 7.54 -4.31 0.75
C VAL A 10 7.59 -5.64 0.02
N GLU A 11 8.66 -6.40 0.19
CA GLU A 11 8.72 -7.80 -0.22
C GLU A 11 8.23 -8.68 0.94
N HIS A 12 7.01 -9.19 0.82
CA HIS A 12 6.33 -9.89 1.91
C HIS A 12 6.98 -11.25 2.19
N ARG A 13 7.57 -11.41 3.39
CA ARG A 13 8.40 -12.57 3.74
C ARG A 13 7.72 -13.91 3.55
N LYS A 14 6.44 -14.04 3.93
CA LYS A 14 5.72 -15.34 3.84
C LYS A 14 5.26 -15.68 2.42
N LEU A 15 5.05 -14.66 1.57
CA LEU A 15 4.43 -14.82 0.26
C LEU A 15 5.46 -14.73 -0.88
N GLY A 16 6.60 -14.08 -0.64
CA GLY A 16 7.63 -13.86 -1.65
C GLY A 16 7.19 -12.93 -2.77
N ILE A 17 6.26 -12.00 -2.49
CA ILE A 17 5.71 -11.06 -3.47
C ILE A 17 5.93 -9.61 -3.02
N TRP A 18 5.97 -8.70 -4.00
CA TRP A 18 6.06 -7.26 -3.77
C TRP A 18 4.67 -6.64 -3.71
N VAL A 19 4.34 -6.00 -2.58
CA VAL A 19 3.03 -5.41 -2.30
C VAL A 19 3.17 -4.08 -1.55
N GLN A 20 2.09 -3.32 -1.46
CA GLN A 20 2.00 -2.16 -0.58
C GLN A 20 2.04 -2.59 0.90
N PRO A 21 2.51 -1.73 1.82
CA PRO A 21 2.31 -1.93 3.26
C PRO A 21 0.82 -2.01 3.61
N GLY A 22 0.48 -2.77 4.63
CA GLY A 22 -0.88 -2.89 5.14
C GLY A 22 -1.07 -4.09 6.05
N GLY A 23 -2.09 -3.99 6.89
CA GLY A 23 -2.43 -5.01 7.88
C GLY A 23 -3.88 -4.93 8.32
N HIS A 24 -4.22 -5.71 9.34
CA HIS A 24 -5.59 -5.81 9.83
C HIS A 24 -6.00 -4.57 10.64
N ALA A 25 -7.28 -4.25 10.58
CA ALA A 25 -7.85 -3.17 11.38
C ALA A 25 -8.11 -3.57 12.84
N ASP A 26 -8.21 -4.86 13.15
CA ASP A 26 -8.39 -5.38 14.51
C ASP A 26 -9.49 -4.68 15.35
N GLY A 27 -10.59 -4.32 14.69
CA GLY A 27 -11.74 -3.64 15.29
C GLY A 27 -11.67 -2.11 15.29
N GLU A 28 -10.58 -1.51 14.79
CA GLU A 28 -10.46 -0.07 14.63
C GLU A 28 -11.31 0.43 13.45
N VAL A 29 -12.14 1.44 13.72
CA VAL A 29 -13.04 2.03 12.72
C VAL A 29 -12.37 3.10 11.86
N HIS A 30 -11.24 3.66 12.33
CA HIS A 30 -10.51 4.71 11.62
C HIS A 30 -9.42 4.10 10.73
N LEU A 31 -9.86 3.57 9.58
CA LEU A 31 -9.02 2.76 8.69
C LEU A 31 -7.83 3.52 8.09
N GLU A 32 -7.95 4.84 7.87
CA GLU A 32 -6.81 5.64 7.41
C GLU A 32 -5.70 5.69 8.48
N GLY A 33 -6.08 5.73 9.76
CA GLY A 33 -5.15 5.66 10.89
C GLY A 33 -4.42 4.32 10.96
N VAL A 34 -5.15 3.22 10.74
CA VAL A 34 -4.57 1.87 10.64
C VAL A 34 -3.56 1.83 9.50
N ALA A 35 -3.95 2.23 8.30
CA ALA A 35 -3.06 2.23 7.13
C ALA A 35 -1.81 3.09 7.34
N ARG A 36 -1.93 4.23 8.03
CA ARG A 36 -0.77 5.07 8.38
C ARG A 36 0.17 4.38 9.36
N ARG A 37 -0.37 3.73 10.39
CA ARG A 37 0.42 2.97 11.37
C ARG A 37 1.19 1.84 10.69
N GLU A 38 0.54 1.08 9.81
CA GLU A 38 1.17 -0.01 9.07
C GLU A 38 2.33 0.49 8.20
N VAL A 39 2.18 1.64 7.52
CA VAL A 39 3.30 2.24 6.78
C VAL A 39 4.49 2.54 7.70
N GLU A 40 4.26 3.07 8.90
CA GLU A 40 5.33 3.37 9.85
C GLU A 40 5.97 2.09 10.42
N GLU A 41 5.16 1.09 10.78
CA GLU A 41 5.63 -0.16 11.38
C GLU A 41 6.42 -0.99 10.38
N GLU A 42 5.91 -1.13 9.15
CA GLU A 42 6.53 -1.96 8.11
C GLU A 42 7.72 -1.30 7.42
N THR A 43 7.72 0.03 7.30
CA THR A 43 8.71 0.76 6.48
C THR A 43 9.58 1.74 7.24
N GLY A 44 9.19 2.13 8.45
CA GLY A 44 9.84 3.18 9.23
C GLY A 44 9.48 4.61 8.80
N VAL A 45 8.66 4.79 7.76
CA VAL A 45 8.28 6.11 7.25
C VAL A 45 7.06 6.64 8.02
N SER A 46 7.28 7.60 8.91
CA SER A 46 6.21 8.24 9.70
C SER A 46 5.68 9.54 9.09
N GLU A 47 6.53 10.27 8.35
CA GLU A 47 6.17 11.56 7.73
C GLU A 47 5.48 11.36 6.38
N VAL A 48 4.18 11.01 6.43
CA VAL A 48 3.36 10.82 5.23
C VAL A 48 2.23 11.84 5.09
N LYS A 49 2.01 12.35 3.88
CA LYS A 49 0.86 13.17 3.51
C LYS A 49 -0.20 12.29 2.85
N SER A 50 -1.43 12.41 3.32
CA SER A 50 -2.57 11.66 2.79
C SER A 50 -3.25 12.41 1.66
N ALA A 51 -3.63 11.69 0.61
CA ALA A 51 -4.61 12.18 -0.34
C ALA A 51 -6.02 12.06 0.28
N PRO A 52 -6.96 12.93 -0.09
CA PRO A 52 -8.30 12.88 0.48
C PRO A 52 -9.03 11.59 0.08
N GLY A 53 -9.63 10.92 1.08
CA GLY A 53 -10.56 9.82 0.89
C GLY A 53 -9.90 8.46 0.58
N ILE A 54 -10.77 7.50 0.27
CA ILE A 54 -10.38 6.14 -0.09
C ILE A 54 -9.86 6.15 -1.53
N LEU A 55 -8.63 5.67 -1.73
CA LEU A 55 -8.06 5.46 -3.07
C LEU A 55 -8.76 4.31 -3.77
N ASP A 56 -8.91 3.19 -3.06
CA ASP A 56 -9.37 1.95 -3.64
C ASP A 56 -10.04 1.01 -2.64
N LEU A 57 -10.92 0.15 -3.16
CA LEU A 57 -11.46 -1.03 -2.47
C LEU A 57 -11.07 -2.28 -3.26
N ASP A 58 -10.52 -3.27 -2.57
CA ASP A 58 -10.18 -4.58 -3.14
C ASP A 58 -10.78 -5.68 -2.27
N ILE A 59 -11.21 -6.76 -2.91
CA ILE A 59 -11.72 -7.95 -2.22
C ILE A 59 -10.95 -9.13 -2.77
N HIS A 60 -10.33 -9.91 -1.88
CA HIS A 60 -9.64 -11.13 -2.28
C HIS A 60 -9.87 -12.25 -1.26
N ALA A 61 -9.88 -13.48 -1.76
CA ALA A 61 -10.08 -14.66 -0.93
C ALA A 61 -8.78 -15.04 -0.22
N ILE A 62 -8.88 -15.29 1.09
CA ILE A 62 -7.85 -15.92 1.90
C ILE A 62 -8.21 -17.40 2.06
N PRO A 63 -7.30 -18.32 1.66
CA PRO A 63 -7.53 -19.74 1.85
C PRO A 63 -7.53 -20.10 3.33
N ALA A 64 -8.31 -21.13 3.68
CA ALA A 64 -8.38 -21.63 5.04
C ALA A 64 -6.99 -21.98 5.61
N ARG A 65 -6.77 -21.61 6.87
CA ARG A 65 -5.59 -21.98 7.67
C ARG A 65 -6.04 -22.87 8.84
N LYS A 66 -5.10 -23.27 9.70
CA LYS A 66 -5.38 -24.25 10.78
C LYS A 66 -6.48 -23.80 11.73
N ASP A 67 -6.53 -22.51 12.02
CA ASP A 67 -7.34 -21.85 13.04
C ASP A 67 -8.42 -20.94 12.44
N GLU A 68 -8.45 -20.81 11.11
CA GLU A 68 -9.31 -19.86 10.43
C GLU A 68 -9.84 -20.44 9.11
N GLY A 69 -11.17 -20.37 8.93
CA GLY A 69 -11.81 -20.78 7.69
C GLY A 69 -11.42 -19.91 6.50
N ALA A 70 -11.69 -20.37 5.28
CA ALA A 70 -11.56 -19.51 4.12
C ALA A 70 -12.53 -18.33 4.26
N HIS A 71 -12.06 -17.13 3.95
CA HIS A 71 -12.83 -15.89 4.10
C HIS A 71 -12.30 -14.85 3.11
N ASP A 72 -13.05 -13.77 2.93
CA ASP A 72 -12.61 -12.65 2.09
C ASP A 72 -11.98 -11.57 2.96
N HIS A 73 -10.83 -11.08 2.51
CA HIS A 73 -10.30 -9.80 2.96
C HIS A 73 -10.93 -8.67 2.16
N TYR A 74 -11.29 -7.61 2.87
CA TYR A 74 -11.81 -6.36 2.32
C TYR A 74 -10.78 -5.27 2.57
N ASP A 75 -9.99 -4.95 1.56
CA ASP A 75 -8.94 -3.95 1.68
C ASP A 75 -9.51 -2.55 1.39
N VAL A 76 -9.47 -1.67 2.38
CA VAL A 76 -9.69 -0.24 2.20
C VAL A 76 -8.34 0.45 2.05
N ARG A 77 -8.05 0.94 0.85
CA ARG A 77 -6.70 1.43 0.50
C ARG A 77 -6.68 2.94 0.42
N PHE A 78 -5.59 3.51 0.92
CA PHE A 78 -5.35 4.95 0.97
C PHE A 78 -4.10 5.31 0.18
N LEU A 79 -4.05 6.55 -0.32
CA LEU A 79 -2.87 7.05 -1.01
C LEU A 79 -2.06 7.95 -0.08
N PHE A 80 -0.85 7.51 0.26
CA PHE A 80 0.11 8.32 0.98
C PHE A 80 1.26 8.76 0.08
N THR A 81 1.80 9.94 0.36
CA THR A 81 3.04 10.45 -0.25
C THR A 81 4.06 10.75 0.84
N ALA A 82 5.31 10.36 0.58
CA ALA A 82 6.45 10.58 1.45
C ALA A 82 7.68 10.89 0.60
N ASP A 83 8.64 11.60 1.20
CA ASP A 83 9.93 11.86 0.57
C ASP A 83 10.75 10.56 0.47
N PRO A 84 11.17 10.14 -0.74
CA PRO A 84 11.96 8.92 -0.92
C PRO A 84 13.35 8.97 -0.27
N ALA A 85 13.81 10.14 0.19
CA ALA A 85 15.03 10.27 0.99
C ALA A 85 14.87 9.77 2.43
N HIS A 86 13.64 9.51 2.91
CA HIS A 86 13.43 8.93 4.24
C HIS A 86 14.13 7.56 4.34
N PRO A 87 14.87 7.33 5.44
CA PRO A 87 15.49 6.03 5.67
C PRO A 87 14.41 4.97 5.86
N LEU A 88 14.55 3.87 5.14
CA LEU A 88 13.66 2.71 5.27
C LEU A 88 14.18 1.79 6.36
N ARG A 89 13.25 1.19 7.10
CA ARG A 89 13.53 0.17 8.11
C ARG A 89 12.73 -1.09 7.77
N ILE A 90 13.42 -2.20 7.58
CA ILE A 90 12.80 -3.50 7.31
C ILE A 90 12.18 -4.05 8.60
N SER A 91 10.89 -4.40 8.56
CA SER A 91 10.21 -5.10 9.63
C SER A 91 10.50 -6.61 9.61
N HIS A 92 10.02 -7.34 10.61
CA HIS A 92 10.11 -8.80 10.62
C HIS A 92 9.23 -9.47 9.54
N GLU A 93 8.24 -8.75 9.00
CA GLU A 93 7.27 -9.23 8.01
C GLU A 93 7.77 -9.12 6.58
N SER A 94 8.82 -8.32 6.36
CA SER A 94 9.41 -8.09 5.04
C SER A 94 10.81 -8.71 4.92
N THR A 95 11.20 -9.03 3.69
CA THR A 95 12.59 -9.38 3.34
C THR A 95 13.35 -8.21 2.74
N ASP A 96 12.64 -7.26 2.13
CA ASP A 96 13.22 -6.08 1.48
C ASP A 96 12.17 -4.95 1.36
N LEU A 97 12.63 -3.72 1.16
CA LEU A 97 11.80 -2.54 0.87
C LEU A 97 12.42 -1.69 -0.22
N LYS A 98 11.59 -1.21 -1.15
CA LYS A 98 12.08 -0.39 -2.27
C LYS A 98 11.11 0.70 -2.67
N TRP A 99 11.68 1.87 -2.92
CA TRP A 99 11.09 2.87 -3.81
C TRP A 99 11.29 2.43 -5.26
N LEU A 100 10.27 1.83 -5.86
CA LEU A 100 10.31 1.31 -7.23
C LEU A 100 9.72 2.32 -8.21
N PRO A 101 10.37 2.57 -9.37
CA PRO A 101 9.76 3.35 -10.44
C PRO A 101 8.42 2.73 -10.86
N VAL A 102 7.36 3.54 -10.97
CA VAL A 102 6.02 3.07 -11.36
C VAL A 102 6.04 2.29 -12.68
N LYS A 103 6.88 2.72 -13.62
CA LYS A 103 7.06 2.09 -14.93
C LYS A 103 7.66 0.68 -14.87
N ASN A 104 8.31 0.32 -13.76
CA ASN A 104 8.94 -0.98 -13.57
C ASN A 104 8.05 -1.94 -12.76
N LEU A 105 6.83 -1.55 -12.38
CA LEU A 105 5.97 -2.40 -11.52
C LEU A 105 5.75 -3.81 -12.09
N GLY A 106 5.66 -3.95 -13.42
CA GLY A 106 5.49 -5.24 -14.11
C GLY A 106 6.66 -6.21 -14.02
N ASP A 107 7.82 -5.75 -13.55
CA ASP A 107 8.98 -6.59 -13.25
C ASP A 107 8.85 -7.28 -11.88
N TYR A 108 7.96 -6.79 -11.01
CA TYR A 108 7.84 -7.25 -9.61
C TYR A 108 6.52 -7.95 -9.31
N THR A 109 5.44 -7.60 -10.03
CA THR A 109 4.12 -8.18 -9.81
C THR A 109 3.31 -8.24 -11.10
N ARG A 110 2.40 -9.21 -11.16
CA ARG A 110 1.38 -9.36 -12.22
C ARG A 110 -0.04 -9.18 -11.70
N GLU A 111 -0.19 -8.81 -10.42
CA GLU A 111 -1.49 -8.65 -9.77
C GLU A 111 -2.23 -7.44 -10.32
N GLU A 112 -3.39 -7.65 -10.94
CA GLU A 112 -4.23 -6.58 -11.50
C GLU A 112 -4.65 -5.58 -10.41
N SER A 113 -4.80 -6.04 -9.17
CA SER A 113 -5.06 -5.21 -8.00
C SER A 113 -4.03 -4.08 -7.83
N MET A 114 -2.75 -4.37 -8.06
CA MET A 114 -1.65 -3.39 -7.99
C MET A 114 -1.70 -2.37 -9.14
N PHE A 115 -1.95 -2.84 -10.36
CA PHE A 115 -2.05 -1.97 -11.53
C PHE A 115 -3.28 -1.06 -11.46
N ARG A 116 -4.41 -1.57 -10.96
CA ARG A 116 -5.63 -0.80 -10.74
C ARG A 116 -5.41 0.32 -9.74
N MET A 117 -4.75 0.04 -8.62
CA MET A 117 -4.37 1.04 -7.62
C MET A 117 -3.49 2.14 -8.24
N LEU A 118 -2.49 1.76 -9.05
CA LEU A 118 -1.64 2.73 -9.75
C LEU A 118 -2.42 3.64 -10.71
N ARG A 119 -3.36 3.07 -11.50
CA ARG A 119 -4.21 3.87 -12.41
C ARG A 119 -5.09 4.86 -11.65
N LYS A 120 -5.68 4.45 -10.51
CA LYS A 120 -6.47 5.34 -9.65
C LYS A 120 -5.62 6.45 -9.03
N ALA A 121 -4.42 6.10 -8.57
CA ALA A 121 -3.47 7.08 -8.04
C ALA A 121 -3.05 8.11 -9.11
N GLY A 122 -2.94 7.71 -10.38
CA GLY A 122 -2.72 8.65 -11.49
C GLY A 122 -3.91 9.58 -11.76
N ALA A 123 -5.14 9.06 -11.75
CA ALA A 123 -6.35 9.84 -11.98
C ALA A 123 -6.60 10.91 -10.89
N LEU A 124 -6.15 10.68 -9.66
CA LEU A 124 -6.22 11.69 -8.60
C LEU A 124 -5.32 12.92 -8.87
N SER A 125 -4.29 12.81 -9.70
CA SER A 125 -3.42 13.96 -10.03
C SER A 125 -4.13 14.98 -10.93
N SER A 126 -5.06 14.53 -11.78
CA SER A 126 -5.79 15.41 -12.69
C SER A 126 -7.01 16.07 -12.05
N GLN A 127 -7.58 15.48 -11.00
CA GLN A 127 -8.75 16.04 -10.30
C GLN A 127 -8.38 17.13 -9.28
N ALA A 128 -7.17 17.11 -8.71
CA ALA A 128 -6.72 18.14 -7.78
C ALA A 128 -6.52 19.53 -8.43
N ALA A 129 -6.42 19.60 -9.76
CA ALA A 129 -6.22 20.85 -10.49
C ALA A 129 -7.53 21.60 -10.83
N SER A 130 -8.70 21.09 -10.46
CA SER A 130 -10.01 21.70 -10.81
C SER A 130 -10.75 22.35 -9.63
N THR A 131 -10.07 22.64 -8.51
CA THR A 131 -10.72 23.26 -7.34
C THR A 131 -9.98 24.48 -6.77
N LEU A 132 -9.46 25.36 -7.64
CA LEU A 132 -9.12 26.75 -7.30
C LEU A 132 -9.39 27.67 -8.48
#